data_AF-A0A659PMC2-F1
#
_entry.id   AF-A0A659PMC2-F1
#
_cell.length_a   1.000
_cell.length_b   1.000
_cell.length_c   1.000
_cell.angle_alpha   90.00
_cell.angle_beta   90.00
_cell.angle_gamma   90.00
#
_symmetry.space_group_name_H-M   'P 1'
#
loop_
_entity.id
_entity.type
_entity.pdbx_description
1 polymer ?
#
loop_
_entity_poly.entity_id
_entity_poly.type
_entity_poly.pdbx_seq_one_letter_code
_entity_poly.pdbx_strand_id
1 'polypeptide(L)'
;APPQEQLHAQPRERGLTLQTGLFEEYAWFGRGHGHDLAPFDDYHNARGLRWPVVEGKETQWRYSEGNDPYVKAGEGYKFYGKPDGKAVIFALPFEPAAESPDNEYDLWLSTGRVLEHWHTGSMTRRVPELHRAFPEAVGFVHPLDAYARELRGGDRVNVSSRRG
;
A
#
# COMPACT_ATOMS: atom_id res chain seq x y z
N ALA A 1 -22.97 5.97 -25.85
CA ALA A 1 -22.63 6.91 -24.76
C ALA A 1 -23.92 7.40 -24.13
N PRO A 2 -24.06 7.44 -22.80
CA PRO A 2 -25.18 8.15 -22.19
C PRO A 2 -24.97 9.67 -22.36
N PRO A 3 -26.04 10.49 -22.34
CA PRO A 3 -25.93 11.94 -22.51
C PRO A 3 -25.18 12.60 -21.34
N GLN A 4 -24.38 13.64 -21.64
CA GLN A 4 -23.63 14.45 -20.67
C GLN A 4 -24.47 15.01 -19.51
N GLU A 5 -25.78 15.14 -19.71
CA GLU A 5 -26.74 15.64 -18.71
C GLU A 5 -26.85 14.75 -17.46
N GLN A 6 -26.51 13.46 -17.56
CA GLN A 6 -26.54 12.53 -16.41
C GLN A 6 -25.36 12.71 -15.44
N LEU A 7 -24.29 13.42 -15.84
CA LEU A 7 -23.06 13.54 -15.05
C LEU A 7 -23.18 14.57 -13.92
N HIS A 8 -24.06 15.57 -14.05
CA HIS A 8 -24.20 16.67 -13.09
C HIS A 8 -25.36 16.52 -12.11
N ALA A 9 -26.14 15.43 -12.19
CA ALA A 9 -27.26 15.19 -11.30
C ALA A 9 -26.79 14.82 -9.87
N GLN A 10 -27.36 15.48 -8.86
CA GLN A 10 -27.01 15.22 -7.46
C GLN A 10 -27.30 13.76 -7.09
N PRO A 11 -26.55 13.12 -6.17
CA PRO A 11 -26.74 11.70 -5.80
C PRO A 11 -28.20 11.33 -5.46
N ARG A 12 -28.94 12.26 -4.85
CA ARG A 12 -30.37 12.10 -4.54
C ARG A 12 -31.27 11.99 -5.77
N GLU A 13 -30.94 12.66 -6.86
CA GLU A 13 -31.69 12.62 -8.13
C GLU A 13 -31.51 11.28 -8.86
N ARG A 14 -30.43 10.54 -8.53
CA ARG A 14 -30.16 9.18 -9.03
C ARG A 14 -30.66 8.07 -8.10
N GLY A 15 -31.35 8.41 -7.01
CA GLY A 15 -31.79 7.43 -6.00
C GLY A 15 -30.64 6.79 -5.21
N LEU A 16 -29.44 7.38 -5.26
CA LEU A 16 -28.24 6.89 -4.60
C LEU A 16 -28.01 7.65 -3.29
N THR A 17 -27.47 6.98 -2.28
CA THR A 17 -26.96 7.68 -1.08
C THR A 17 -25.78 8.59 -1.47
N LEU A 18 -25.48 9.61 -0.66
CA LEU A 18 -24.33 10.51 -0.93
C LEU A 18 -23.03 9.73 -1.08
N GLN A 19 -22.83 8.71 -0.25
CA GLN A 19 -21.64 7.85 -0.23
C GLN A 19 -21.53 7.06 -1.53
N THR A 20 -22.64 6.42 -1.94
CA THR A 20 -22.72 5.68 -3.20
C THR A 20 -22.44 6.60 -4.39
N GLY A 21 -23.07 7.77 -4.45
CA GLY A 21 -22.87 8.73 -5.53
C GLY A 21 -21.42 9.19 -5.69
N LEU A 22 -20.76 9.57 -4.59
CA LEU A 22 -19.35 10.01 -4.60
C LEU A 22 -18.41 8.87 -5.02
N PHE A 23 -18.64 7.66 -4.50
CA PHE A 23 -17.83 6.50 -4.86
C PHE A 23 -17.98 6.15 -6.34
N GLU A 24 -19.20 6.14 -6.87
CA GLU A 24 -19.47 5.80 -8.26
C GLU A 24 -18.90 6.84 -9.24
N GLU A 25 -18.91 8.12 -8.86
CA GLU A 25 -18.22 9.18 -9.59
C GLU A 25 -16.70 8.95 -9.61
N TYR A 26 -16.11 8.61 -8.46
CA TYR A 26 -14.69 8.26 -8.38
C TYR A 26 -14.35 7.00 -9.20
N ALA A 27 -15.15 5.95 -9.08
CA ALA A 27 -14.91 4.67 -9.76
C ALA A 27 -14.98 4.81 -11.28
N TRP A 28 -15.79 5.74 -11.80
CA TRP A 28 -15.89 6.02 -13.22
C TRP A 28 -14.53 6.35 -13.88
N PHE A 29 -13.62 7.05 -13.20
CA PHE A 29 -12.30 7.36 -13.74
C PHE A 29 -11.43 6.13 -14.03
N GLY A 30 -11.68 5.01 -13.35
CA GLY A 30 -10.91 3.78 -13.52
C GLY A 30 -11.52 2.76 -14.48
N ARG A 31 -12.83 2.87 -14.77
CA ARG A 31 -13.59 1.86 -15.52
C ARG A 31 -13.13 1.73 -16.96
N GLY A 32 -12.94 0.49 -17.42
CA GLY A 32 -12.50 0.17 -18.79
C GLY A 32 -11.01 0.42 -19.07
N HIS A 33 -10.23 0.79 -18.06
CA HIS A 33 -8.83 1.19 -18.21
C HIS A 33 -7.86 0.31 -17.42
N GLY A 34 -8.27 -0.90 -17.01
CA GLY A 34 -7.40 -1.78 -16.22
C GLY A 34 -7.37 -1.44 -14.74
N HIS A 35 -8.21 -0.51 -14.29
CA HIS A 35 -8.25 0.06 -12.95
C HIS A 35 -9.64 -0.02 -12.30
N ASP A 36 -10.46 -0.93 -12.82
CA ASP A 36 -11.87 -1.07 -12.49
C ASP A 36 -12.08 -1.42 -11.02
N LEU A 37 -13.11 -0.78 -10.47
CA LEU A 37 -13.61 -0.99 -9.12
C LEU A 37 -14.98 -1.64 -9.22
N ALA A 38 -15.26 -2.56 -8.30
CA ALA A 38 -16.61 -3.09 -8.14
C ALA A 38 -17.58 -1.95 -7.79
N PRO A 39 -18.88 -2.09 -8.10
CA PRO A 39 -19.92 -1.22 -7.57
C PRO A 39 -19.81 -1.01 -6.05
N PHE A 40 -20.21 0.16 -5.57
CA PHE A 40 -20.19 0.49 -4.14
C PHE A 40 -20.83 -0.58 -3.27
N ASP A 41 -22.00 -1.09 -3.67
CA ASP A 41 -22.75 -2.07 -2.89
C ASP A 41 -21.99 -3.40 -2.73
N ASP A 42 -21.18 -3.80 -3.72
CA ASP A 42 -20.36 -5.01 -3.62
C ASP A 42 -19.28 -4.83 -2.56
N TYR A 43 -18.62 -3.68 -2.51
CA TYR A 43 -17.65 -3.36 -1.46
C TYR A 43 -18.29 -3.19 -0.08
N HIS A 44 -19.54 -2.71 -0.02
CA HIS A 44 -20.25 -2.58 1.24
C HIS A 44 -20.59 -3.95 1.86
N ASN A 45 -20.88 -4.95 1.02
CA ASN A 45 -21.24 -6.30 1.47
C ASN A 45 -20.03 -7.24 1.60
N ALA A 46 -18.96 -7.01 0.85
CA ALA A 46 -17.75 -7.82 0.90
C ALA A 46 -16.82 -7.39 2.05
N ARG A 47 -15.99 -8.33 2.53
CA ARG A 47 -14.89 -8.03 3.48
C ARG A 47 -13.62 -7.55 2.79
N GLY A 48 -13.70 -7.29 1.49
CA GLY A 48 -12.59 -6.96 0.61
C GLY A 48 -12.69 -7.72 -0.70
N LEU A 49 -12.28 -7.06 -1.78
CA LEU A 49 -12.16 -7.64 -3.12
C LEU A 49 -10.75 -7.34 -3.65
N ARG A 50 -10.13 -8.29 -4.35
CA ARG A 50 -8.84 -8.10 -5.00
C ARG A 50 -9.02 -7.27 -6.27
N TRP A 51 -8.48 -6.06 -6.19
CA TRP A 51 -8.47 -5.11 -7.29
C TRP A 51 -7.45 -5.49 -8.38
N PRO A 52 -7.71 -5.21 -9.67
CA PRO A 52 -8.95 -4.67 -10.24
C PRO A 52 -10.13 -5.64 -10.18
N VAL A 53 -11.34 -5.11 -10.09
CA VAL A 53 -12.57 -5.90 -10.19
C VAL A 53 -13.28 -5.53 -11.49
N VAL A 54 -13.24 -6.43 -12.47
CA VAL A 54 -13.73 -6.19 -13.83
C VAL A 54 -15.01 -6.99 -14.01
N GLU A 55 -16.13 -6.31 -14.23
CA GLU A 55 -17.45 -6.96 -14.38
C GLU A 55 -17.74 -7.96 -13.24
N GLY A 56 -17.42 -7.56 -12.00
CA GLY A 56 -17.60 -8.38 -10.80
C GLY A 56 -16.56 -9.48 -10.59
N LYS A 57 -15.57 -9.63 -11.49
CA LYS A 57 -14.49 -10.61 -11.37
C LYS A 57 -13.25 -9.97 -10.75
N GLU A 58 -12.81 -10.51 -9.62
CA GLU A 58 -11.55 -10.14 -8.98
C GLU A 58 -10.34 -10.53 -9.85
N THR A 59 -9.32 -9.71 -9.82
CA THR A 59 -8.04 -10.01 -10.47
C THR A 59 -7.08 -10.62 -9.46
N GLN A 60 -6.78 -11.91 -9.61
CA GLN A 60 -5.85 -12.58 -8.68
C GLN A 60 -4.40 -12.22 -8.96
N TRP A 61 -4.04 -12.26 -10.24
CA TRP A 61 -2.69 -12.00 -10.74
C TRP A 61 -2.80 -11.12 -11.97
N ARG A 62 -2.38 -9.86 -11.85
CA ARG A 62 -2.37 -8.91 -12.97
C ARG A 62 -1.48 -9.39 -14.11
N TYR A 63 -1.88 -9.06 -15.32
CA TYR A 63 -1.16 -9.34 -16.57
C TYR A 63 -1.00 -10.83 -16.90
N SER A 64 -1.71 -11.74 -16.21
CA SER A 64 -1.69 -13.18 -16.46
C SER A 64 -3.01 -13.65 -17.06
N GLU A 65 -2.93 -14.45 -18.12
CA GLU A 65 -4.08 -15.15 -18.70
C GLU A 65 -4.78 -16.00 -17.63
N GLY A 66 -6.12 -16.04 -17.69
CA GLY A 66 -6.97 -16.77 -16.74
C GLY A 66 -7.14 -16.10 -15.37
N ASN A 67 -6.29 -15.13 -15.01
CA ASN A 67 -6.30 -14.45 -13.72
C ASN A 67 -6.65 -12.96 -13.82
N ASP A 68 -6.24 -12.31 -14.91
CA ASP A 68 -6.55 -10.93 -15.23
C ASP A 68 -7.58 -10.87 -16.36
N PRO A 69 -8.80 -10.33 -16.11
CA PRO A 69 -9.85 -10.21 -17.13
C PRO A 69 -9.44 -9.43 -18.38
N TYR A 70 -8.40 -8.59 -18.32
CA TYR A 70 -7.89 -7.85 -19.48
C TYR A 70 -6.95 -8.64 -20.37
N VAL A 71 -6.47 -9.80 -19.92
CA VAL A 71 -5.56 -10.65 -20.70
C VAL A 71 -6.36 -11.68 -21.46
N LYS A 72 -6.22 -11.67 -22.79
CA LYS A 72 -7.00 -12.54 -23.66
C LYS A 72 -6.43 -13.95 -23.65
N ALA A 73 -7.30 -14.92 -23.94
CA ALA A 73 -6.88 -16.31 -24.09
C ALA A 73 -5.82 -16.43 -25.21
N GLY A 74 -4.75 -17.17 -24.92
CA GLY A 74 -3.60 -17.35 -25.82
C GLY A 74 -2.52 -16.27 -25.72
N GLU A 75 -2.67 -15.23 -24.90
CA GLU A 75 -1.62 -14.23 -24.69
C GLU A 75 -0.60 -14.65 -23.62
N GLY A 76 -0.95 -15.56 -22.70
CA GLY A 76 -0.13 -15.98 -21.56
C GLY A 76 0.12 -14.86 -20.56
N TYR A 77 0.95 -13.88 -20.93
CA TYR A 77 1.17 -12.64 -20.19
C TYR A 77 1.10 -11.42 -21.10
N LYS A 78 0.34 -10.40 -20.68
CA LYS A 78 0.19 -9.15 -21.44
C LYS A 78 0.22 -7.93 -20.53
N PHE A 79 1.26 -7.12 -20.67
CA PHE A 79 1.43 -5.86 -19.93
C PHE A 79 0.75 -4.71 -20.68
N TYR A 80 -0.58 -4.71 -20.74
CA TYR A 80 -1.40 -3.76 -21.51
C TYR A 80 -1.23 -2.27 -21.14
N GLY A 81 -0.53 -1.95 -20.04
CA GLY A 81 -0.08 -0.58 -19.75
C GLY A 81 1.09 -0.10 -20.62
N LYS A 82 1.73 -0.99 -21.39
CA LYS A 82 2.79 -0.69 -22.34
C LYS A 82 2.29 -0.86 -23.78
N PRO A 83 2.63 0.06 -24.71
CA PRO A 83 2.18 -0.04 -26.11
C PRO A 83 2.53 -1.36 -26.81
N ASP A 84 3.67 -1.97 -26.47
CA ASP A 84 4.13 -3.25 -27.00
C ASP A 84 3.62 -4.46 -26.19
N GLY A 85 2.97 -4.22 -25.04
CA GLY A 85 2.44 -5.24 -24.15
C GLY A 85 3.51 -6.04 -23.40
N LYS A 86 4.76 -5.58 -23.34
CA LYS A 86 5.88 -6.32 -22.73
C LYS A 86 6.32 -5.68 -21.41
N ALA A 87 6.81 -6.52 -20.50
CA ALA A 87 7.55 -6.02 -19.35
C ALA A 87 8.88 -5.44 -19.81
N VAL A 88 9.36 -4.42 -19.09
CA VAL A 88 10.66 -3.83 -19.34
C VAL A 88 11.65 -4.42 -18.34
N ILE A 89 12.72 -5.03 -18.85
CA ILE A 89 13.85 -5.48 -18.04
C ILE A 89 14.88 -4.36 -18.07
N PHE A 90 15.17 -3.78 -16.91
CA PHE A 90 16.17 -2.72 -16.77
C PHE A 90 17.49 -3.30 -16.27
N ALA A 91 18.59 -2.91 -16.91
CA ALA A 91 19.95 -3.11 -16.40
C ALA A 91 20.40 -1.79 -15.74
N LEU A 92 20.30 -1.72 -14.42
CA LEU A 92 20.64 -0.53 -13.63
C LEU A 92 21.95 -0.79 -12.85
N PRO A 93 22.86 0.20 -12.79
CA PRO A 93 24.06 0.09 -11.97
C PRO A 93 23.73 0.12 -10.48
N PHE A 94 24.70 -0.29 -9.65
CA PHE A 94 24.65 -0.04 -8.22
C PHE A 94 24.87 1.46 -7.94
N GLU A 95 24.06 2.01 -7.03
CA GLU A 95 24.26 3.33 -6.45
C GLU A 95 24.30 3.20 -4.91
N PRO A 96 25.28 3.82 -4.23
CA PRO A 96 25.39 3.75 -2.78
C PRO A 96 24.29 4.56 -2.08
N ALA A 97 24.10 4.32 -0.78
CA ALA A 97 23.18 5.12 0.03
C ALA A 97 23.62 6.59 0.09
N ALA A 98 22.64 7.51 0.14
CA ALA A 98 22.90 8.94 0.21
C ALA A 98 23.71 9.36 1.45
N GLU A 99 23.57 8.62 2.55
CA GLU A 99 24.36 8.78 3.77
C GLU A 99 24.73 7.37 4.25
N SER A 100 26.03 7.12 4.42
CA SER A 100 26.57 5.87 4.97
C SER A 100 27.26 6.15 6.30
N PRO A 101 27.39 5.15 7.19
CA PRO A 101 28.12 5.31 8.43
C PRO A 101 29.55 5.79 8.21
N ASP A 102 30.03 6.58 9.15
CA ASP A 102 31.38 7.11 9.19
C ASP A 102 31.91 7.12 10.64
N ASN A 103 33.01 7.84 10.86
CA ASN A 103 33.67 7.88 12.16
C ASN A 103 32.86 8.60 13.25
N GLU A 104 31.91 9.46 12.88
CA GLU A 104 31.04 10.19 13.82
C GLU A 104 29.69 9.48 14.01
N TYR A 105 29.10 8.97 12.92
CA TYR A 105 27.85 8.22 12.93
C TYR A 105 28.11 6.78 12.46
N ASP A 106 28.46 5.90 13.39
CA ASP A 106 29.04 4.58 13.08
C ASP A 106 28.03 3.43 12.94
N LEU A 107 26.73 3.74 12.91
CA LEU A 107 25.64 2.77 12.81
C LEU A 107 24.67 3.11 11.68
N TRP A 108 24.16 2.06 11.02
CA TRP A 108 22.99 2.18 10.16
C TRP A 108 21.71 2.28 11.00
N LEU A 109 20.87 3.29 10.72
CA LEU A 109 19.52 3.36 11.26
C LEU A 109 18.51 2.79 10.26
N SER A 110 17.89 1.66 10.62
CA SER A 110 16.75 1.11 9.88
C SER A 110 15.47 1.28 10.70
N THR A 111 14.43 1.84 10.09
CA THR A 111 13.12 2.03 10.73
C THR A 111 12.06 1.16 10.07
N GLY A 112 11.02 0.80 10.82
CA GLY A 112 10.01 -0.14 10.36
C GLY A 112 8.76 -0.12 11.21
N ARG A 113 8.06 -1.26 11.21
CA ARG A 113 6.82 -1.47 11.97
C ARG A 113 6.96 -2.75 12.79
N VAL A 114 6.13 -2.84 13.82
CA VAL A 114 5.88 -4.08 14.56
C VAL A 114 4.48 -4.56 14.24
N LEU A 115 4.23 -5.85 14.43
CA LEU A 115 2.98 -6.51 14.04
C LEU A 115 1.75 -5.84 14.65
N GLU A 116 1.86 -5.42 15.90
CA GLU A 116 0.78 -4.95 16.76
C GLU A 116 0.33 -3.53 16.40
N HIS A 117 1.14 -2.77 15.65
CA HIS A 117 0.94 -1.34 15.49
C HIS A 117 0.91 -0.87 14.04
N TRP A 118 -0.16 -0.14 13.72
CA TRP A 118 -0.33 0.49 12.43
C TRP A 118 0.23 1.91 12.43
N HIS A 119 1.31 2.11 11.68
CA HIS A 119 1.90 3.43 11.40
C HIS A 119 2.21 4.20 12.69
N THR A 120 1.64 5.39 12.85
CA THR A 120 1.82 6.25 14.03
C THR A 120 1.15 5.70 15.29
N GLY A 121 0.43 4.58 15.19
CA GLY A 121 -0.29 3.96 16.27
C GLY A 121 -1.51 4.75 16.74
N SER A 122 -1.94 5.78 16.00
CA SER A 122 -3.09 6.61 16.40
C SER A 122 -4.37 5.81 16.62
N MET A 123 -4.55 4.67 15.93
CA MET A 123 -5.65 3.74 16.20
C MET A 123 -5.22 2.60 17.12
N THR A 124 -4.17 1.87 16.76
CA THR A 124 -3.80 0.61 17.43
C THR A 124 -3.26 0.81 18.85
N ARG A 125 -2.61 1.94 19.16
CA ARG A 125 -2.20 2.24 20.55
C ARG A 125 -3.37 2.63 21.45
N ARG A 126 -4.58 2.78 20.91
CA ARG A 126 -5.82 3.00 21.68
C ARG A 126 -6.59 1.71 21.94
N VAL A 127 -6.18 0.58 21.32
CA VAL A 127 -6.73 -0.75 21.62
C VAL A 127 -5.93 -1.34 22.79
N PRO A 128 -6.57 -1.63 23.94
CA PRO A 128 -5.86 -2.04 25.16
C PRO A 128 -4.93 -3.24 24.98
N GLU A 129 -5.38 -4.26 24.24
CA GLU A 129 -4.63 -5.49 23.98
C GLU A 129 -3.36 -5.20 23.15
N LEU A 130 -3.49 -4.42 22.08
CA LEU A 130 -2.38 -4.07 21.21
C LEU A 130 -1.38 -3.16 21.91
N HIS A 131 -1.85 -2.18 22.69
CA HIS A 131 -0.97 -1.31 23.44
C HIS A 131 -0.18 -2.08 24.50
N ARG A 132 -0.81 -3.02 25.21
CA ARG A 132 -0.12 -3.87 26.19
C ARG A 132 0.91 -4.81 25.55
N ALA A 133 0.66 -5.28 24.33
CA ALA A 133 1.55 -6.19 23.64
C ALA A 133 2.88 -5.53 23.22
N PHE A 134 2.87 -4.26 22.77
CA PHE A 134 4.08 -3.52 22.40
C PHE A 134 3.99 -2.03 22.81
N PRO A 135 4.19 -1.69 24.09
CA PRO A 135 3.79 -0.39 24.63
C PRO A 135 4.63 0.80 24.14
N GLU A 136 5.90 0.61 23.80
CA GLU A 136 6.84 1.67 23.46
C GLU A 136 7.70 1.26 22.27
N ALA A 137 8.23 2.22 21.51
CA ALA A 137 9.25 1.91 20.50
C ALA A 137 10.57 1.58 21.21
N VAL A 138 11.30 0.58 20.70
CA VAL A 138 12.60 0.17 21.23
C VAL A 138 13.63 0.11 20.10
N GLY A 139 14.89 0.39 20.45
CA GLY A 139 16.02 0.18 19.55
C GLY A 139 16.48 -1.26 19.63
N PHE A 140 16.33 -2.02 18.55
CA PHE A 140 16.92 -3.36 18.44
C PHE A 140 18.37 -3.22 17.99
N VAL A 141 19.30 -3.66 18.84
CA VAL A 141 20.74 -3.55 18.62
C VAL A 141 21.37 -4.93 18.78
N HIS A 142 22.38 -5.24 17.95
CA HIS A 142 23.11 -6.49 18.07
C HIS A 142 23.85 -6.56 19.43
N PRO A 143 23.91 -7.71 20.12
CA PRO A 143 24.52 -7.80 21.46
C PRO A 143 25.97 -7.31 21.54
N LEU A 144 26.77 -7.53 20.48
CA LEU A 144 28.16 -7.06 20.43
C LEU A 144 28.26 -5.52 20.32
N ASP A 145 27.36 -4.89 19.55
CA ASP A 145 27.34 -3.43 19.41
C ASP A 145 26.85 -2.75 20.69
N ALA A 146 25.90 -3.37 21.38
CA ALA A 146 25.45 -2.95 22.70
C ALA A 146 26.58 -3.07 23.73
N TYR A 147 27.29 -4.21 23.76
CA TYR A 147 28.42 -4.43 24.66
C TYR A 147 29.56 -3.42 24.43
N ALA A 148 29.93 -3.17 23.17
CA ALA A 148 30.97 -2.19 22.82
C ALA A 148 30.62 -0.76 23.25
N ARG A 149 29.33 -0.47 23.45
CA ARG A 149 28.80 0.83 23.90
C ARG A 149 28.37 0.82 25.36
N GLU A 150 28.70 -0.24 26.10
CA GLU A 150 28.36 -0.42 27.52
C GLU A 150 26.85 -0.37 27.81
N LEU A 151 26.03 -0.78 26.84
CA LEU A 151 24.56 -0.80 26.94
C LEU A 151 24.03 -2.16 27.39
N ARG A 152 22.91 -2.14 28.10
CA ARG A 152 22.13 -3.31 28.53
C ARG A 152 20.68 -3.21 28.05
N GLY A 153 20.00 -4.36 28.06
CA GLY A 153 18.57 -4.41 27.75
C GLY A 153 17.76 -3.55 28.71
N GLY A 154 16.96 -2.62 28.16
CA GLY A 154 16.13 -1.69 28.93
C GLY A 154 16.77 -0.32 29.18
N ASP A 155 18.03 -0.12 28.81
CA ASP A 155 18.66 1.20 28.93
C ASP A 155 18.00 2.22 28.02
N ARG A 156 17.90 3.46 28.51
CA ARG A 156 17.45 4.59 27.69
C ARG A 156 18.64 5.13 26.91
N VAL A 157 18.46 5.26 25.61
CA VAL A 157 19.49 5.77 24.69
C VAL A 157 18.94 6.93 23.89
N ASN A 158 19.82 7.84 23.49
CA ASN A 158 19.53 8.84 22.48
C ASN A 158 20.06 8.34 21.14
N VAL A 159 19.16 8.18 20.18
CA VAL A 159 19.53 7.98 18.77
C VAL A 159 19.60 9.36 18.14
N SER A 160 20.74 9.72 17.56
CA SER A 160 20.95 11.03 16.95
C SER A 160 21.51 10.90 15.55
N SER A 161 21.09 11.80 14.67
CA SER A 161 21.65 11.99 13.33
C SER A 161 22.12 13.43 13.15
N ARG A 162 22.72 13.74 12.00
CA ARG A 162 23.01 15.13 11.58
C ARG A 162 21.78 16.05 11.61
N ARG A 163 20.58 15.46 11.59
CA ARG A 163 19.29 16.16 11.50
C ARG A 163 18.52 16.20 12.83
N GLY A 164 19.09 15.62 13.89
CA GLY A 164 18.39 15.33 15.15
C GLY A 164 17.89 13.90 15.24
#